data_AF-A0A430KR30-F1
#
_entry.id   AF-A0A430KR30-F1
#
_cell.length_a   1.000
_cell.length_b   1.000
_cell.length_c   1.000
_cell.angle_alpha   90.00
_cell.angle_beta   90.00
_cell.angle_gamma   90.00
#
_symmetry.space_group_name_H-M   'P 1'
#
loop_
_entity.id
_entity.type
_entity.pdbx_description
1 polymer ?
#
loop_
_entity_poly.entity_id
_entity_poly.type
_entity_poly.pdbx_seq_one_letter_code
_entity_poly.pdbx_strand_id
1 'polypeptide(L)'
;MRRIIKPFITAIFVMLLAGCANTKLISDVDPQVDISKMKSFHVVKFEKDNRGIEKLIANKLNSMGLDASSGTNKTPSHPVDVIVEYQDKWMWDLTMYMLELNINFRDPETNYQFATGRSFRTSLARKSPEEMVDEVLNDIFRANKVVSQ
;
A
#
# COMPACT_ATOMS: atom_id res chain seq x y z
N MET A 1 29.36 4.42 -45.73
CA MET A 1 29.25 3.78 -44.39
C MET A 1 29.27 4.77 -43.22
N ARG A 2 30.17 5.77 -43.16
CA ARG A 2 30.25 6.77 -42.05
C ARG A 2 28.99 7.60 -41.75
N ARG A 3 28.07 7.78 -42.72
CA ARG A 3 26.83 8.58 -42.54
C ARG A 3 25.72 7.85 -41.76
N ILE A 4 25.75 6.51 -41.68
CA ILE A 4 24.74 5.70 -40.96
C ILE A 4 25.19 5.39 -39.52
N ILE A 5 26.49 5.48 -39.23
CA ILE A 5 27.05 5.19 -37.90
C ILE A 5 26.65 6.26 -36.87
N LYS A 6 26.56 7.53 -37.28
CA LYS A 6 26.19 8.65 -36.39
C LYS A 6 24.78 8.53 -35.78
N PRO A 7 23.70 8.29 -36.55
CA PRO A 7 22.37 8.13 -35.96
C PRO A 7 22.28 6.86 -35.08
N PHE A 8 23.06 5.82 -35.39
CA PHE A 8 23.09 4.59 -34.59
C PHE A 8 23.71 4.80 -33.20
N ILE A 9 24.80 5.58 -33.12
CA ILE A 9 25.44 5.95 -31.84
C ILE A 9 24.49 6.85 -31.00
N THR A 10 23.79 7.80 -31.64
CA THR A 10 22.81 8.63 -30.96
C THR A 10 21.64 7.81 -30.40
N ALA A 11 21.13 6.82 -31.16
CA ALA A 11 20.07 5.93 -30.70
C ALA A 11 20.50 5.06 -29.51
N ILE A 12 21.73 4.54 -29.52
CA ILE A 12 22.30 3.78 -28.39
C ILE A 12 22.42 4.66 -27.14
N PHE A 13 22.84 5.93 -27.29
CA PHE A 13 22.96 6.85 -26.17
C PHE A 13 21.60 7.18 -25.53
N VAL A 14 20.53 7.27 -26.32
CA VAL A 14 19.17 7.50 -25.79
C VAL A 14 18.63 6.30 -25.02
N MET A 15 18.96 5.06 -25.43
CA MET A 15 18.57 3.86 -24.68
C MET A 15 19.24 3.76 -23.30
N LEU A 16 20.43 4.32 -23.12
CA LEU A 16 21.13 4.33 -21.82
C LEU A 16 20.47 5.24 -20.77
N LEU A 17 19.55 6.12 -21.18
CA LEU A 17 18.78 6.97 -20.27
C LEU A 17 17.45 6.34 -19.83
N ALA A 18 17.12 5.12 -20.27
CA ALA A 18 15.96 4.38 -19.78
C ALA A 18 16.21 3.91 -18.33
N GLY A 19 15.98 4.79 -17.36
CA GLY A 19 15.98 4.42 -15.95
C GLY A 19 14.74 3.62 -15.60
N CYS A 20 14.89 2.38 -15.14
CA CYS A 20 13.79 1.64 -14.52
C CYS A 20 13.37 2.37 -13.24
N ALA A 21 12.16 2.92 -13.21
CA ALA A 21 11.62 3.47 -11.98
C ALA A 21 11.46 2.33 -10.95
N ASN A 22 12.13 2.45 -9.81
CA ASN A 22 12.07 1.44 -8.76
C ASN A 22 10.73 1.55 -8.02
N THR A 23 9.81 0.66 -8.37
CA THR A 23 8.53 0.49 -7.68
C THR A 23 8.37 -0.94 -7.21
N LYS A 24 7.82 -1.13 -6.00
CA LYS A 24 7.50 -2.46 -5.48
C LYS A 24 6.11 -2.43 -4.84
N LEU A 25 5.21 -3.24 -5.38
CA LEU A 25 3.91 -3.54 -4.78
C LEU A 25 3.92 -5.04 -4.45
N ILE A 26 3.80 -5.37 -3.18
CA ILE A 26 3.73 -6.75 -2.70
C ILE A 26 2.66 -6.86 -1.63
N SER A 27 1.98 -8.00 -1.59
CA SER A 27 1.11 -8.41 -0.50
C SER A 27 1.38 -9.87 -0.15
N ASP A 28 1.09 -10.20 1.09
CA ASP A 28 1.19 -11.56 1.63
C ASP A 28 0.00 -11.78 2.55
N VAL A 29 -0.73 -12.88 2.32
CA VAL A 29 -1.99 -13.21 2.99
C VAL A 29 -1.92 -14.67 3.41
N ASP A 30 -2.24 -14.93 4.67
CA ASP A 30 -2.31 -16.29 5.22
C ASP A 30 -3.36 -17.10 4.44
N PRO A 31 -2.97 -18.23 3.83
CA PRO A 31 -3.89 -19.05 3.05
C PRO A 31 -5.03 -19.67 3.85
N GLN A 32 -4.89 -19.76 5.17
CA GLN A 32 -5.91 -20.33 6.05
C GLN A 32 -6.98 -19.31 6.46
N VAL A 33 -6.76 -18.02 6.18
CA VAL A 33 -7.64 -16.93 6.61
C VAL A 33 -8.46 -16.41 5.43
N ASP A 34 -9.79 -16.46 5.57
CA ASP A 34 -10.72 -15.95 4.58
C ASP A 34 -11.15 -14.52 4.89
N ILE A 35 -10.42 -13.55 4.32
CA ILE A 35 -10.67 -12.12 4.51
C ILE A 35 -12.05 -11.71 3.97
N SER A 36 -12.61 -12.45 2.99
CA SER A 36 -13.92 -12.12 2.39
C SER A 36 -15.09 -12.20 3.38
N LYS A 37 -14.92 -12.91 4.50
CA LYS A 37 -15.91 -13.02 5.58
C LYS A 37 -15.86 -11.86 6.58
N MET A 38 -14.76 -11.10 6.60
CA MET A 38 -14.56 -9.97 7.52
C MET A 38 -15.32 -8.75 7.02
N LYS A 39 -16.08 -8.09 7.90
CA LYS A 39 -16.92 -6.94 7.53
C LYS A 39 -16.54 -5.68 8.28
N SER A 40 -16.06 -5.80 9.51
CA SER A 40 -15.77 -4.68 10.39
C SER A 40 -14.27 -4.50 10.62
N PHE A 41 -13.79 -3.27 10.40
CA PHE A 41 -12.38 -2.91 10.42
C PHE A 41 -12.16 -1.70 11.33
N HIS A 42 -11.08 -1.71 12.10
CA HIS A 42 -10.62 -0.54 12.85
C HIS A 42 -9.19 -0.17 12.48
N VAL A 43 -9.01 1.00 11.89
CA VAL A 43 -7.70 1.52 11.50
C VAL A 43 -7.09 2.32 12.63
N VAL A 44 -6.00 1.80 13.19
CA VAL A 44 -5.25 2.45 14.26
C VAL A 44 -4.35 3.50 13.65
N LYS A 45 -4.51 4.75 14.10
CA LYS A 45 -3.64 5.86 13.73
C LYS A 45 -2.20 5.56 14.15
N PHE A 46 -1.28 5.64 13.19
CA PHE A 46 0.13 5.60 13.49
C PHE A 46 0.55 6.88 14.20
N GLU A 47 1.21 6.76 15.35
CA GLU A 47 1.51 7.90 16.24
C GLU A 47 2.29 9.02 15.54
N LYS A 48 3.18 8.67 14.61
CA LYS A 48 4.01 9.66 13.88
C LYS A 48 3.27 10.28 12.68
N ASP A 49 2.13 9.73 12.30
CA ASP A 49 1.35 10.28 11.20
C ASP A 49 0.62 11.56 11.62
N ASN A 50 0.73 12.56 10.76
CA ASN A 50 0.06 13.86 10.87
C ASN A 50 -0.68 14.24 9.58
N ARG A 51 -0.87 13.29 8.66
CA ARG A 51 -1.45 13.47 7.33
C ARG A 51 -2.79 12.76 7.17
N GLY A 52 -3.21 11.97 8.16
CA GLY A 52 -4.53 11.36 8.20
C GLY A 52 -4.62 10.10 7.36
N ILE A 53 -3.53 9.35 7.25
CA ILE A 53 -3.46 8.12 6.45
C ILE A 53 -4.44 7.07 6.99
N GLU A 54 -4.70 7.06 8.30
CA GLU A 54 -5.73 6.21 8.91
C GLU A 54 -7.11 6.43 8.31
N LYS A 55 -7.43 7.70 7.99
CA LYS A 55 -8.72 8.08 7.42
C LYS A 55 -8.79 7.70 5.95
N LEU A 56 -7.69 7.84 5.21
CA LEU A 56 -7.62 7.39 3.81
C LEU A 56 -7.84 5.87 3.71
N ILE A 57 -7.20 5.09 4.58
CA ILE A 57 -7.38 3.64 4.66
C ILE A 57 -8.83 3.29 5.02
N ALA A 58 -9.39 3.90 6.08
CA ALA A 58 -10.77 3.64 6.48
C ALA A 58 -11.77 4.02 5.38
N ASN A 59 -11.61 5.19 4.75
CA ASN A 59 -12.46 5.62 3.64
C ASN A 59 -12.39 4.66 2.45
N LYS A 60 -11.19 4.14 2.13
CA LYS A 60 -11.04 3.16 1.06
C LYS A 60 -11.75 1.85 1.40
N LEU A 61 -11.56 1.31 2.60
CA LEU A 61 -12.28 0.12 3.07
C LEU A 61 -13.80 0.32 3.01
N ASN A 62 -14.30 1.48 3.45
CA ASN A 62 -15.71 1.86 3.34
C ASN A 62 -16.20 1.88 1.89
N SER A 63 -15.41 2.44 0.97
CA SER A 63 -15.76 2.45 -0.47
C SER A 63 -15.76 1.05 -1.11
N MET A 64 -15.11 0.07 -0.48
CA MET A 64 -15.16 -1.34 -0.88
C MET A 64 -16.39 -2.08 -0.31
N GLY A 65 -17.26 -1.40 0.44
CA GLY A 65 -18.47 -1.97 1.04
C GLY A 65 -18.25 -2.61 2.41
N LEU A 66 -17.12 -2.34 3.06
CA LEU A 66 -16.81 -2.78 4.42
C LEU A 66 -17.22 -1.70 5.44
N ASP A 67 -17.34 -2.06 6.71
CA ASP A 67 -17.56 -1.11 7.81
C ASP A 67 -16.22 -0.80 8.48
N ALA A 68 -15.64 0.36 8.16
CA ALA A 68 -14.33 0.76 8.64
C ALA A 68 -14.36 2.06 9.44
N SER A 69 -13.80 2.00 10.64
CA SER A 69 -13.56 3.15 11.52
C SER A 69 -12.07 3.44 11.64
N SER A 70 -11.71 4.64 12.10
CA SER A 70 -10.31 5.01 12.37
C SER A 70 -10.17 5.76 13.70
N GLY A 71 -9.08 5.54 14.43
CA GLY A 71 -8.85 6.24 15.69
C GLY A 71 -7.45 6.03 16.28
N THR A 72 -7.12 6.77 17.34
CA THR A 72 -5.84 6.63 18.06
C THR A 72 -5.81 5.44 19.02
N ASN A 73 -6.98 4.93 19.40
CA ASN A 73 -7.08 3.83 20.35
C ASN A 73 -6.78 2.51 19.65
N LYS A 74 -5.85 1.72 20.19
CA LYS A 74 -5.60 0.36 19.69
C LYS A 74 -6.77 -0.57 19.91
N THR A 75 -7.54 -0.32 20.97
CA THR A 75 -8.75 -1.06 21.28
C THR A 75 -9.97 -0.25 20.81
N PRO A 76 -10.73 -0.73 19.82
CA PRO A 76 -11.94 -0.06 19.37
C PRO A 76 -13.03 -0.07 20.45
N SER A 77 -13.97 0.86 20.36
CA SER A 77 -15.09 0.95 21.32
C SER A 77 -16.10 -0.19 21.21
N HIS A 78 -16.08 -0.93 20.09
CA HIS A 78 -16.91 -2.08 19.81
C HIS A 78 -16.04 -3.20 19.22
N PRO A 79 -16.43 -4.48 19.38
CA PRO A 79 -15.76 -5.58 18.71
C PRO A 79 -15.75 -5.36 17.19
N VAL A 80 -14.60 -5.62 16.56
CA VAL A 80 -14.41 -5.58 15.11
C VAL A 80 -13.76 -6.89 14.68
N ASP A 81 -13.87 -7.25 13.40
CA ASP A 81 -13.27 -8.46 12.86
C ASP A 81 -11.75 -8.28 12.63
N VAL A 82 -11.32 -7.04 12.36
CA VAL A 82 -9.93 -6.74 11.95
C VAL A 82 -9.42 -5.44 12.57
N ILE A 83 -8.22 -5.50 13.14
CA ILE A 83 -7.41 -4.33 13.45
C ILE A 83 -6.45 -4.07 12.29
N VAL A 84 -6.48 -2.84 11.76
CA VAL A 84 -5.61 -2.40 10.68
C VAL A 84 -4.55 -1.47 11.25
N GLU A 85 -3.29 -1.87 11.16
CA GLU A 85 -2.15 -1.03 11.48
C GLU A 85 -1.44 -0.61 10.20
N TYR A 86 -0.81 0.56 10.20
CA TYR A 86 -0.02 1.01 9.06
C TYR A 86 1.25 1.73 9.49
N GLN A 87 2.18 1.85 8.55
CA GLN A 87 3.35 2.69 8.65
C GLN A 87 3.55 3.41 7.33
N ASP A 88 3.68 4.73 7.38
CA ASP A 88 4.02 5.59 6.26
C ASP A 88 5.45 6.11 6.40
N LYS A 89 6.21 6.08 5.30
CA LYS A 89 7.51 6.72 5.21
C LYS A 89 7.47 7.80 4.16
N TRP A 90 7.93 8.98 4.55
CA TRP A 90 7.99 10.15 3.70
C TRP A 90 9.42 10.50 3.38
N MET A 91 9.63 10.99 2.17
CA MET A 91 10.93 11.47 1.71
C MET A 91 10.76 12.89 1.18
N TRP A 92 11.79 13.71 1.43
CA TRP A 92 11.95 14.99 0.77
C TRP A 92 13.06 14.86 -0.28
N ASP A 93 12.76 15.25 -1.52
CA ASP A 93 13.77 15.34 -2.58
C ASP A 93 13.65 16.66 -3.37
N LEU A 94 12.43 17.02 -3.74
CA LEU A 94 12.01 18.26 -4.41
C LEU A 94 10.71 18.75 -3.76
N THR A 95 9.80 17.81 -3.54
CA THR A 95 8.57 17.98 -2.77
C THR A 95 8.44 16.83 -1.78
N MET A 96 7.66 17.02 -0.71
CA MET A 96 7.33 15.93 0.19
C MET A 96 6.49 14.89 -0.52
N TYR A 97 6.86 13.61 -0.40
CA TYR A 97 6.07 12.51 -0.95
C TYR A 97 6.17 11.26 -0.10
N MET A 98 5.15 10.40 -0.22
CA MET A 98 5.13 9.10 0.43
C MET A 98 6.01 8.14 -0.36
N LEU A 99 7.14 7.75 0.24
CA LEU A 99 8.09 6.80 -0.33
C LEU A 99 7.60 5.37 -0.14
N GLU A 100 6.96 5.09 0.99
CA GLU A 100 6.54 3.75 1.37
C GLU A 100 5.27 3.79 2.22
N LEU A 101 4.36 2.85 1.96
CA LEU A 101 3.20 2.56 2.78
C LEU A 101 3.15 1.06 3.05
N ASN A 102 3.10 0.69 4.33
CA ASN A 102 2.85 -0.68 4.77
C ASN A 102 1.50 -0.71 5.50
N ILE A 103 0.63 -1.66 5.18
CA ILE A 103 -0.65 -1.91 5.84
C ILE A 103 -0.67 -3.36 6.31
N ASN A 104 -1.05 -3.58 7.57
CA ASN A 104 -1.11 -4.90 8.20
C ASN A 104 -2.51 -5.13 8.76
N PHE A 105 -3.08 -6.30 8.50
CA PHE A 105 -4.32 -6.75 9.12
C PHE A 105 -4.01 -7.73 10.23
N ARG A 106 -4.63 -7.50 11.38
CA ARG A 106 -4.44 -8.27 12.60
C ARG A 106 -5.75 -8.74 13.17
N ASP A 107 -5.70 -9.93 13.73
CA ASP A 107 -6.80 -10.48 14.53
C ASP A 107 -6.90 -9.71 15.86
N PRO A 108 -8.09 -9.25 16.26
CA PRO A 108 -8.29 -8.40 17.44
C PRO A 108 -8.05 -9.12 18.77
N GLU A 109 -8.22 -10.45 18.82
CA GLU A 109 -8.10 -11.24 20.05
C GLU A 109 -6.67 -11.71 20.28
N THR A 110 -6.03 -12.19 19.22
CA THR A 110 -4.70 -12.82 19.26
C THR A 110 -3.56 -11.89 18.84
N ASN A 111 -3.89 -10.75 18.22
CA ASN A 111 -2.94 -9.83 17.59
C ASN A 111 -2.11 -10.46 16.44
N TYR A 112 -2.55 -11.64 15.95
CA TYR A 112 -1.91 -12.34 14.85
C TYR A 112 -2.05 -11.56 13.54
N GLN A 113 -0.93 -11.33 12.85
CA GLN A 113 -0.93 -10.67 11.55
C GLN A 113 -1.16 -11.71 10.46
N PHE A 114 -2.36 -11.70 9.87
CA PHE A 114 -2.73 -12.65 8.83
C PHE A 114 -2.65 -12.06 7.42
N ALA A 115 -2.48 -10.74 7.28
CA ALA A 115 -2.25 -10.13 5.98
C ALA A 115 -1.37 -8.88 6.08
N THR A 116 -0.57 -8.63 5.06
CA THR A 116 0.26 -7.45 4.90
C THR A 116 0.33 -7.02 3.45
N GLY A 117 0.46 -5.72 3.22
CA GLY A 117 0.69 -5.15 1.91
C GLY A 117 1.63 -3.96 2.00
N ARG A 118 2.47 -3.82 0.97
CA ARG A 118 3.49 -2.78 0.87
C ARG A 118 3.50 -2.16 -0.51
N SER A 119 3.43 -0.84 -0.54
CA SER A 119 3.78 -0.04 -1.72
C SER A 119 5.05 0.76 -1.43
N PHE A 120 6.04 0.65 -2.31
CA PHE A 120 7.28 1.43 -2.30
C PHE A 120 7.47 2.09 -3.65
N ARG A 121 7.69 3.40 -3.67
CA ARG A 121 7.77 4.21 -4.89
C ARG A 121 8.84 5.27 -4.77
N THR A 122 9.85 5.22 -5.65
CA THR A 122 10.82 6.31 -5.75
C THR A 122 10.21 7.56 -6.37
N SER A 123 10.92 8.67 -6.26
CA SER A 123 10.50 10.00 -6.68
C SER A 123 9.96 10.11 -8.11
N LEU A 124 10.51 9.35 -9.07
CA LEU A 124 10.05 9.38 -10.46
C LEU A 124 8.72 8.63 -10.69
N ALA A 125 8.34 7.72 -9.79
CA ALA A 125 7.11 6.94 -9.86
C ALA A 125 6.18 7.21 -8.67
N ARG A 126 6.24 8.44 -8.15
CA ARG A 126 5.39 8.96 -7.08
C ARG A 126 3.91 8.74 -7.41
N LYS A 127 3.14 8.49 -6.35
CA LYS A 127 1.68 8.50 -6.36
C LYS A 127 1.18 9.33 -5.19
N SER A 128 -0.07 9.76 -5.27
CA SER A 128 -0.76 10.34 -4.12
C SER A 128 -0.93 9.29 -3.00
N PRO A 129 -1.03 9.72 -1.73
CA PRO A 129 -1.35 8.83 -0.62
C PRO A 129 -2.59 7.97 -0.86
N GLU A 130 -3.64 8.56 -1.45
CA GLU A 130 -4.89 7.90 -1.79
C GLU A 130 -4.66 6.75 -2.78
N GLU A 131 -3.90 6.99 -3.84
CA GLU A 131 -3.59 5.94 -4.82
C GLU A 131 -2.68 4.83 -4.24
N MET A 132 -1.80 5.17 -3.29
CA MET A 132 -0.97 4.17 -2.58
C MET A 132 -1.81 3.31 -1.62
N VAL A 133 -2.75 3.90 -0.90
CA VAL A 133 -3.74 3.17 -0.10
C VAL A 133 -4.56 2.24 -1.00
N ASP A 134 -5.05 2.77 -2.12
CA ASP A 134 -5.86 2.03 -3.08
C ASP A 134 -5.14 0.81 -3.61
N GLU A 135 -3.90 0.95 -4.08
CA GLU A 135 -3.17 -0.18 -4.65
C GLU A 135 -2.79 -1.22 -3.61
N VAL A 136 -2.42 -0.81 -2.38
CA VAL A 136 -2.06 -1.76 -1.31
C VAL A 136 -3.27 -2.58 -0.89
N LEU A 137 -4.41 -1.93 -0.62
CA LEU A 137 -5.63 -2.64 -0.22
C LEU A 137 -6.14 -3.54 -1.35
N ASN A 138 -6.19 -3.05 -2.58
CA ASN A 138 -6.60 -3.87 -3.73
C ASN A 138 -5.69 -5.10 -3.91
N ASP A 139 -4.37 -4.95 -3.69
CA ASP A 139 -3.44 -6.07 -3.80
C ASP A 139 -3.68 -7.12 -2.71
N ILE A 140 -3.88 -6.72 -1.45
CA ILE A 140 -4.22 -7.62 -0.34
C ILE A 140 -5.51 -8.41 -0.65
N PHE A 141 -6.59 -7.73 -1.02
CA PHE A 141 -7.87 -8.39 -1.33
C PHE A 141 -7.79 -9.27 -2.59
N ARG A 142 -6.92 -8.92 -3.55
CA ARG A 142 -6.67 -9.77 -4.72
C ARG A 142 -5.88 -11.02 -4.35
N ALA A 143 -4.84 -10.91 -3.52
CA ALA A 143 -4.04 -12.03 -3.06
C ALA A 143 -4.90 -13.07 -2.30
N ASN A 144 -5.84 -12.62 -1.46
CA ASN A 144 -6.80 -13.51 -0.79
C ASN A 144 -7.64 -14.34 -1.79
N LYS A 145 -8.16 -13.71 -2.86
CA LYS A 145 -8.96 -14.40 -3.88
C LYS A 145 -8.19 -15.52 -4.60
N VAL A 146 -6.91 -15.30 -4.88
CA VAL A 146 -6.04 -16.28 -5.55
C VAL A 146 -5.82 -17.51 -4.68
N VAL A 147 -5.84 -17.35 -3.35
CA VAL A 147 -5.54 -18.41 -2.40
C VAL A 147 -6.79 -19.19 -1.97
N SER A 148 -7.98 -18.58 -2.09
CA SER A 148 -9.28 -19.22 -1.82
C SER A 148 -9.83 -20.11 -2.96
N GLN A 149 -9.07 -20.32 -4.04
CA GLN A 149 -9.41 -21.20 -5.17
C GLN A 149 -8.58 -22.49 -5.15
#